data_AF-A0A969BGZ8-F1
#
_entry.id   AF-A0A969BGZ8-F1
#
_cell.length_a   1.000
_cell.length_b   1.000
_cell.length_c   1.000
_cell.angle_alpha   90.00
_cell.angle_beta   90.00
_cell.angle_gamma   90.00
#
_symmetry.space_group_name_H-M   'P 1'
#
loop_
_entity.id
_entity.type
_entity.pdbx_description
1 polymer ?
#
loop_
_entity_poly.entity_id
_entity_poly.type
_entity_poly.pdbx_seq_one_letter_code
_entity_poly.pdbx_strand_id
1 'polypeptide(L)'
;MGFDYFDHQENSRTNNNRQNLLACGWRPFYRELNWEFLWQLLSNDSQELTQKTLNLTSSLAQTIGRNHYAWWANLINLASEDTRYEFEKYWNYITPDPLTPDHRYKDVLSTETPIVQFVSRSSIPIDYLLNRLQEITVFRVLILLGTPDLITQYYLERDFYLPIEKFKSWERLEVINTVYAYWSKYDVWLQIDPYERGRRQYTLMAPNLTPLINKSTYDLAVMLSGYQSRVGKISTQFSINSFSQDIQDFTDNVQQAVLTQSQLAVLVHGEPGTGKTVWTQAVAKEILVPLGYVIFILDHDAISNFVPPSYLERICIIINEADNLAQNRASEVAQYSNKTEHILSLLDGTLYQSVIDDSGLQIQQKLVMLMTCNTTERLDPAMLRKGRVDLMCEFNYKYV
;
A
#
# COMPACT_ATOMS: atom_id res chain seq x y z
N MET A 1 -20.10 -1.11 45.94
CA MET A 1 -21.31 -0.32 46.25
C MET A 1 -20.82 1.04 46.73
N GLY A 2 -21.12 2.18 46.13
CA GLY A 2 -21.97 2.50 44.98
C GLY A 2 -21.29 3.54 44.10
N PHE A 3 -21.63 3.47 42.82
CA PHE A 3 -21.29 4.40 41.76
C PHE A 3 -22.25 5.59 41.83
N ASP A 4 -21.74 6.82 41.65
CA ASP A 4 -22.55 7.95 41.19
C ASP A 4 -21.72 8.75 40.17
N TYR A 5 -22.01 8.48 38.90
CA TYR A 5 -21.60 9.26 37.75
C TYR A 5 -22.45 10.53 37.69
N PHE A 6 -21.89 11.68 38.09
CA PHE A 6 -22.51 12.97 37.80
C PHE A 6 -22.07 13.46 36.42
N ASP A 7 -22.98 13.21 35.49
CA ASP A 7 -23.33 13.93 34.27
C ASP A 7 -22.73 15.35 34.15
N HIS A 8 -21.59 15.47 33.48
CA HIS A 8 -21.20 16.72 32.85
C HIS A 8 -21.86 16.78 31.47
N GLN A 9 -23.06 17.38 31.47
CA GLN A 9 -23.67 18.01 30.30
C GLN A 9 -22.74 19.11 29.77
N GLU A 10 -21.71 18.72 29.01
CA GLU A 10 -21.09 19.62 28.05
C GLU A 10 -21.81 19.46 26.72
N ASN A 11 -22.74 20.40 26.50
CA ASN A 11 -23.14 20.93 25.20
C ASN A 11 -22.71 20.08 24.01
N SER A 12 -23.54 19.10 23.67
CA SER A 12 -23.65 18.59 22.31
C SER A 12 -24.03 19.78 21.42
N ARG A 13 -23.02 20.53 20.97
CA ARG A 13 -23.14 21.39 19.80
C ARG A 13 -23.69 20.49 18.72
N THR A 14 -24.97 20.69 18.44
CA THR A 14 -25.69 20.21 17.28
C THR A 14 -24.76 20.36 16.08
N ASN A 15 -24.19 19.23 15.65
CA ASN A 15 -23.25 19.16 14.57
C ASN A 15 -24.06 19.32 13.27
N ASN A 16 -24.51 20.55 13.01
CA ASN A 16 -25.32 20.99 11.88
C ASN A 16 -24.59 20.88 10.52
N ASN A 17 -23.43 20.23 10.49
CA ASN A 17 -22.61 19.98 9.31
C ASN A 17 -22.55 18.49 8.93
N ARG A 18 -23.56 17.68 9.28
CA ARG A 18 -23.76 16.41 8.54
C ARG A 18 -24.22 16.78 7.13
N GLN A 19 -23.27 16.95 6.21
CA GLN A 19 -23.61 17.00 4.79
C GLN A 19 -24.41 15.73 4.48
N ASN A 20 -25.70 15.89 4.16
CA ASN A 20 -26.51 14.76 3.73
C ASN A 20 -25.82 14.12 2.52
N LEU A 21 -25.66 12.80 2.49
CA LEU A 21 -25.05 12.10 1.34
C LEU A 21 -25.71 12.52 0.01
N LEU A 22 -27.03 12.72 0.04
CA LEU A 22 -27.80 13.26 -1.09
C LEU A 22 -27.31 14.66 -1.53
N ALA A 23 -26.93 15.53 -0.59
CA ALA A 23 -26.37 16.85 -0.87
C ALA A 23 -24.96 16.78 -1.47
N CYS A 24 -24.15 15.81 -1.04
CA CYS A 24 -22.87 15.48 -1.67
C CYS A 24 -23.02 14.82 -3.05
N GLY A 25 -24.26 14.54 -3.47
CA GLY A 25 -24.60 14.05 -4.80
C GLY A 25 -24.70 12.53 -4.92
N TRP A 26 -24.61 11.80 -3.81
CA TRP A 26 -24.85 10.36 -3.76
C TRP A 26 -26.31 10.05 -4.06
N ARG A 27 -26.54 8.94 -4.75
CA ARG A 27 -27.88 8.45 -5.06
C ARG A 27 -28.12 7.13 -4.33
N PRO A 28 -29.34 6.87 -3.84
CA PRO A 28 -29.68 5.56 -3.33
C PRO A 28 -29.41 4.52 -4.43
N PHE A 29 -28.67 3.47 -4.09
CA PHE A 29 -28.42 2.38 -5.00
C PHE A 29 -29.70 1.55 -5.10
N TYR A 30 -30.39 1.68 -6.22
CA TYR A 30 -31.53 0.83 -6.53
C TYR A 30 -30.97 -0.38 -7.28
N ARG A 31 -31.10 -1.57 -6.68
CA ARG A 31 -30.76 -2.81 -7.37
C ARG A 31 -31.69 -2.97 -8.56
N GLU A 32 -31.13 -2.99 -9.76
CA GLU A 32 -31.91 -3.21 -10.98
C GLU A 32 -32.35 -4.67 -11.06
N LEU A 33 -33.58 -4.90 -11.53
CA LEU A 33 -34.07 -6.24 -11.77
C LEU A 33 -33.31 -6.85 -12.95
N ASN A 34 -32.62 -7.96 -12.69
CA ASN A 34 -32.00 -8.76 -13.72
C ASN A 34 -32.91 -9.97 -14.04
N TRP A 35 -33.48 -9.99 -15.25
CA TRP A 35 -34.40 -11.04 -15.69
C TRP A 35 -33.74 -12.41 -15.76
N GLU A 36 -32.44 -12.45 -16.08
CA GLU A 36 -31.68 -13.70 -16.14
C GLU A 36 -31.45 -14.27 -14.73
N PHE A 37 -31.08 -13.41 -13.77
CA PHE A 37 -30.96 -13.78 -12.36
C PHE A 37 -32.29 -14.28 -11.78
N LEU A 38 -33.39 -13.56 -12.07
CA LEU A 38 -34.73 -13.98 -11.65
C LEU A 38 -35.11 -15.35 -12.23
N TRP A 39 -34.79 -15.61 -13.50
CA TRP A 39 -35.06 -16.90 -14.13
C TRP A 39 -34.23 -18.03 -13.49
N GLN A 40 -32.96 -17.75 -13.17
CA GLN A 40 -32.06 -18.68 -12.49
C GLN A 40 -32.52 -18.96 -11.04
N LEU A 41 -33.02 -17.94 -10.34
CA LEU A 41 -33.59 -18.06 -9.00
C LEU A 41 -34.88 -18.90 -9.03
N LEU A 42 -35.74 -18.68 -10.03
CA LEU A 42 -36.96 -19.46 -10.24
C LEU A 42 -36.67 -20.94 -10.55
N SER A 43 -35.60 -21.24 -11.29
CA SER A 43 -35.22 -22.63 -11.60
C SER A 43 -34.56 -23.34 -10.43
N ASN A 44 -33.78 -22.64 -9.60
CA ASN A 44 -32.96 -23.25 -8.55
C ASN A 44 -33.63 -23.23 -7.16
N ASP A 45 -34.28 -22.13 -6.78
CA ASP A 45 -34.81 -21.88 -5.41
C ASP A 45 -36.30 -21.53 -5.38
N SER A 46 -37.11 -22.28 -6.14
CA SER A 46 -38.56 -22.04 -6.21
C SER A 46 -39.27 -22.08 -4.84
N GLN A 47 -38.84 -22.95 -3.91
CA GLN A 47 -39.45 -23.05 -2.57
C GLN A 47 -39.17 -21.81 -1.71
N GLU A 48 -37.93 -21.36 -1.60
CA GLU A 48 -37.57 -20.20 -0.78
C GLU A 48 -38.20 -18.91 -1.35
N LEU A 49 -38.24 -18.78 -2.68
CA LEU A 49 -38.92 -17.68 -3.35
C LEU A 49 -40.41 -17.64 -3.01
N THR A 50 -41.10 -18.78 -3.07
CA THR A 50 -42.53 -18.83 -2.70
C THR A 50 -42.74 -18.47 -1.23
N GLN A 51 -41.90 -18.93 -0.32
CA GLN A 51 -42.00 -18.57 1.10
C GLN A 51 -41.80 -17.07 1.34
N LYS A 52 -40.78 -16.46 0.71
CA LYS A 52 -40.52 -15.01 0.85
C LYS A 52 -41.63 -14.16 0.23
N THR A 53 -42.18 -14.56 -0.92
CA THR A 53 -43.36 -13.89 -1.50
C THR A 53 -44.58 -13.96 -0.58
N LEU A 54 -44.85 -15.12 0.04
CA LEU A 54 -45.96 -15.28 0.99
C LEU A 54 -45.78 -14.42 2.24
N ASN A 55 -44.56 -14.32 2.77
CA ASN A 55 -44.27 -13.46 3.92
C ASN A 55 -44.53 -11.98 3.61
N LEU A 56 -44.05 -11.50 2.44
CA LEU A 56 -44.28 -10.12 2.01
C LEU A 56 -45.77 -9.84 1.79
N THR A 57 -46.47 -10.72 1.08
CA THR A 57 -47.92 -10.56 0.84
C THR A 57 -48.72 -10.59 2.13
N SER A 58 -48.36 -11.46 3.09
CA SER A 58 -48.96 -11.48 4.43
C SER A 58 -48.73 -10.17 5.18
N SER A 59 -47.51 -9.63 5.18
CA SER A 59 -47.17 -8.36 5.83
C SER A 59 -47.94 -7.18 5.22
N LEU A 60 -48.02 -7.11 3.88
CA LEU A 60 -48.81 -6.10 3.17
C LEU A 60 -50.33 -6.25 3.44
N ALA A 61 -50.84 -7.48 3.46
CA ALA A 61 -52.26 -7.73 3.76
C ALA A 61 -52.60 -7.32 5.20
N GLN A 62 -51.72 -7.59 6.16
CA GLN A 62 -51.90 -7.19 7.55
C GLN A 62 -51.88 -5.67 7.74
N THR A 63 -51.09 -4.92 6.96
CA THR A 63 -51.05 -3.46 7.06
C THR A 63 -52.23 -2.78 6.37
N ILE A 64 -52.69 -3.32 5.24
CA ILE A 64 -53.88 -2.82 4.52
C ILE A 64 -55.17 -3.18 5.27
N GLY A 65 -55.24 -4.38 5.84
CA GLY A 65 -56.42 -4.93 6.53
C GLY A 65 -56.64 -4.44 7.96
N ARG A 66 -55.90 -3.43 8.45
CA ARG A 66 -56.09 -2.90 9.82
C ARG A 66 -57.39 -2.09 9.89
N ASN A 67 -58.41 -2.64 10.53
CA ASN A 67 -59.72 -1.99 10.69
C ASN A 67 -59.75 -0.84 11.72
N HIS A 68 -58.63 -0.57 12.40
CA HIS A 68 -58.54 0.45 13.46
C HIS A 68 -58.23 1.86 12.91
N TYR A 69 -57.93 1.99 11.62
CA TYR A 69 -57.64 3.26 10.95
C TYR A 69 -58.46 3.41 9.67
N ALA A 70 -58.59 4.64 9.17
CA ALA A 70 -59.18 4.89 7.87
C ALA A 70 -58.34 4.23 6.75
N TRP A 71 -59.01 3.79 5.68
CA TRP A 71 -58.37 3.10 4.56
C TRP A 71 -57.17 3.87 3.95
N TRP A 72 -57.23 5.21 3.93
CA TRP A 72 -56.14 6.06 3.45
C TRP A 72 -54.95 6.12 4.43
N ALA A 73 -55.19 5.98 5.73
CA ALA A 73 -54.13 5.94 6.74
C ALA A 73 -53.37 4.61 6.67
N ASN A 74 -54.05 3.51 6.36
CA ASN A 74 -53.40 2.23 6.06
C ASN A 74 -52.52 2.32 4.81
N LEU A 75 -52.95 3.06 3.79
CA LEU A 75 -52.15 3.35 2.60
C LEU A 75 -50.89 4.16 2.91
N ILE A 76 -50.97 5.17 3.78
CA ILE A 76 -49.79 5.91 4.23
C ILE A 76 -48.87 5.01 5.07
N ASN A 77 -49.44 4.10 5.85
CA ASN A 77 -48.69 3.17 6.68
C ASN A 77 -47.94 2.10 5.85
N LEU A 78 -48.25 1.91 4.57
CA LEU A 78 -47.42 1.13 3.65
C LEU A 78 -46.06 1.80 3.36
N ALA A 79 -45.94 3.10 3.65
CA ALA A 79 -44.66 3.82 3.61
C ALA A 79 -43.97 3.83 4.99
N SER A 80 -44.47 3.08 5.98
CA SER A 80 -43.82 2.94 7.28
C SER A 80 -42.50 2.17 7.18
N GLU A 81 -41.61 2.39 8.15
CA GLU A 81 -40.29 1.74 8.20
C GLU A 81 -40.40 0.21 8.19
N ASP A 82 -41.35 -0.36 8.94
CA ASP A 82 -41.57 -1.82 9.00
C ASP A 82 -41.94 -2.42 7.62
N THR A 83 -42.90 -1.81 6.93
CA THR A 83 -43.31 -2.27 5.59
C THR A 83 -42.22 -2.10 4.56
N ARG A 84 -41.44 -1.03 4.70
CA ARG A 84 -40.31 -0.75 3.83
C ARG A 84 -39.18 -1.75 4.04
N TYR A 85 -38.92 -2.14 5.29
CA TYR A 85 -37.94 -3.18 5.62
C TYR A 85 -38.30 -4.52 4.99
N GLU A 86 -39.56 -4.99 5.14
CA GLU A 86 -40.00 -6.25 4.52
C GLU A 86 -39.94 -6.20 2.99
N PHE A 87 -40.28 -5.05 2.39
CA PHE A 87 -40.14 -4.85 0.96
C PHE A 87 -38.67 -4.86 0.52
N GLU A 88 -37.80 -4.12 1.20
CA GLU A 88 -36.36 -4.06 0.91
C GLU A 88 -35.71 -5.46 1.08
N LYS A 89 -36.11 -6.24 2.08
CA LYS A 89 -35.68 -7.63 2.29
C LYS A 89 -36.06 -8.55 1.14
N TYR A 90 -37.29 -8.45 0.65
CA TYR A 90 -37.73 -9.22 -0.52
C TYR A 90 -37.01 -8.75 -1.79
N TRP A 91 -36.89 -7.42 -1.97
CA TRP A 91 -36.20 -6.82 -3.10
C TRP A 91 -34.74 -7.27 -3.18
N ASN A 92 -34.03 -7.28 -2.06
CA ASN A 92 -32.65 -7.75 -1.96
C ASN A 92 -32.50 -9.24 -2.30
N TYR A 93 -33.53 -10.06 -2.06
CA TYR A 93 -33.49 -11.48 -2.42
C TYR A 93 -33.68 -11.72 -3.92
N ILE A 94 -34.55 -10.96 -4.58
CA ILE A 94 -34.85 -11.13 -6.01
C ILE A 94 -33.88 -10.41 -6.94
N THR A 95 -32.99 -9.60 -6.39
CA THR A 95 -31.97 -8.86 -7.14
C THR A 95 -30.58 -9.38 -6.81
N PRO A 96 -29.65 -9.37 -7.77
CA PRO A 96 -28.28 -9.79 -7.50
C PRO A 96 -27.67 -8.90 -6.42
N ASP A 97 -26.81 -9.50 -5.60
CA ASP A 97 -26.06 -8.73 -4.63
C ASP A 97 -25.14 -7.72 -5.34
N PRO A 98 -24.97 -6.52 -4.74
CA PRO A 98 -24.02 -5.56 -5.27
C PRO A 98 -22.63 -6.19 -5.30
N LEU A 99 -21.82 -5.75 -6.25
CA LEU A 99 -20.40 -6.08 -6.24
C LEU A 99 -19.82 -5.64 -4.89
N THR A 100 -19.30 -6.60 -4.14
CA THR A 100 -18.60 -6.39 -2.88
C THR A 100 -17.13 -6.74 -3.05
N PRO A 101 -16.24 -6.09 -2.29
CA PRO A 101 -14.84 -6.45 -2.31
C PRO A 101 -14.67 -7.89 -1.85
N ASP A 102 -13.99 -8.70 -2.66
CA ASP A 102 -13.64 -10.06 -2.25
C ASP A 102 -12.44 -10.01 -1.29
N HIS A 103 -12.73 -10.14 0.00
CA HIS A 103 -11.70 -10.19 1.04
C HIS A 103 -10.83 -11.46 0.98
N ARG A 104 -11.08 -12.39 0.04
CA ARG A 104 -10.21 -13.54 -0.24
C ARG A 104 -9.01 -13.19 -1.11
N TYR A 105 -8.94 -11.98 -1.67
CA TYR A 105 -7.76 -11.53 -2.39
C TYR A 105 -6.54 -11.53 -1.48
N LYS A 106 -5.46 -12.16 -1.97
CA LYS A 106 -4.20 -12.30 -1.23
C LYS A 106 -3.39 -11.01 -1.24
N ASP A 107 -3.48 -10.24 -2.33
CA ASP A 107 -2.71 -9.02 -2.49
C ASP A 107 -3.49 -7.83 -1.94
N VAL A 108 -3.03 -7.34 -0.79
CA VAL A 108 -3.60 -6.18 -0.12
C VAL A 108 -2.52 -5.15 0.14
N LEU A 109 -2.75 -3.91 -0.31
CA LEU A 109 -1.85 -2.78 -0.03
C LEU A 109 -2.63 -1.67 0.67
N SER A 110 -2.32 -1.43 1.94
CA SER A 110 -3.00 -0.43 2.76
C SER A 110 -2.09 0.75 3.12
N THR A 111 -2.61 1.96 3.25
CA THR A 111 -1.85 3.13 3.72
C THR A 111 -2.75 4.09 4.50
N GLU A 112 -2.20 4.72 5.53
CA GLU A 112 -2.86 5.82 6.24
C GLU A 112 -2.46 7.17 5.65
N THR A 113 -3.40 8.11 5.57
CA THR A 113 -3.16 9.47 5.07
C THR A 113 -3.96 10.50 5.88
N PRO A 114 -3.43 11.70 6.14
CA PRO A 114 -2.04 12.09 5.94
C PRO A 114 -1.11 11.41 6.96
N ILE A 115 0.08 11.02 6.51
CA ILE A 115 1.10 10.47 7.41
C ILE A 115 1.65 11.59 8.28
N VAL A 116 1.46 11.48 9.59
CA VAL A 116 2.01 12.43 10.55
C VAL A 116 3.42 12.00 10.94
N GLN A 117 4.39 12.87 10.71
CA GLN A 117 5.75 12.65 11.19
C GLN A 117 5.77 12.83 12.71
N PHE A 118 6.03 11.76 13.46
CA PHE A 118 6.42 11.89 14.86
C PHE A 118 7.86 12.39 14.90
N VAL A 119 8.01 13.71 15.04
CA VAL A 119 9.32 14.38 15.07
C VAL A 119 10.03 14.02 16.37
N SER A 120 10.94 13.05 16.33
CA SER A 120 12.01 12.94 17.32
C SER A 120 13.24 13.68 16.76
N ARG A 121 13.90 14.51 17.56
CA ARG A 121 15.11 15.23 17.13
C ARG A 121 16.33 14.31 16.91
N SER A 122 16.23 13.05 17.33
CA SER A 122 17.34 12.09 17.43
C SER A 122 17.32 10.97 16.39
N SER A 123 16.20 10.74 15.72
CA SER A 123 16.12 9.75 14.64
C SER A 123 14.94 10.07 13.71
N ILE A 124 15.20 10.05 12.40
CA ILE A 124 14.12 9.91 11.42
C ILE A 124 13.77 8.42 11.44
N PRO A 125 12.59 8.02 11.93
CA PRO A 125 12.19 6.62 11.88
C PRO A 125 12.02 6.26 10.41
N ILE A 126 12.82 5.29 9.94
CA ILE A 126 12.77 4.78 8.57
C ILE A 126 11.34 4.40 8.17
N ASP A 127 10.55 3.93 9.14
CA ASP A 127 9.13 3.61 9.03
C ASP A 127 8.31 4.76 8.45
N TYR A 128 8.59 6.02 8.84
CA TYR A 128 7.89 7.18 8.29
C TYR A 128 8.10 7.28 6.77
N LEU A 129 9.32 7.02 6.28
CA LEU A 129 9.62 7.08 4.85
C LEU A 129 9.12 5.87 4.09
N LEU A 130 9.15 4.69 4.70
CA LEU A 130 8.56 3.49 4.09
C LEU A 130 7.03 3.67 3.95
N ASN A 131 6.37 4.19 4.99
CA ASN A 131 4.96 4.56 4.92
C ASN A 131 4.73 5.66 3.87
N ARG A 132 5.61 6.67 3.80
CA ARG A 132 5.50 7.73 2.78
C ARG A 132 5.69 7.21 1.36
N LEU A 133 6.60 6.27 1.15
CA LEU A 133 6.77 5.58 -0.12
C LEU A 133 5.51 4.79 -0.49
N GLN A 134 4.92 4.09 0.48
CA GLN A 134 3.70 3.32 0.32
C GLN A 134 2.50 4.22 -0.03
N GLU A 135 2.34 5.35 0.65
CA GLU A 135 1.34 6.38 0.33
C GLU A 135 1.51 6.90 -1.10
N ILE A 136 2.73 7.28 -1.50
CA ILE A 136 3.02 7.74 -2.87
C ILE A 136 2.69 6.63 -3.88
N THR A 137 3.02 5.38 -3.56
CA THR A 137 2.74 4.21 -4.40
C THR A 137 1.24 4.03 -4.60
N VAL A 138 0.44 4.00 -3.52
CA VAL A 138 -1.02 3.87 -3.59
C VAL A 138 -1.63 4.99 -4.43
N PHE A 139 -1.27 6.25 -4.19
CA PHE A 139 -1.83 7.36 -4.97
C PHE A 139 -1.40 7.33 -6.44
N ARG A 140 -0.17 6.93 -6.74
CA ARG A 140 0.25 6.73 -8.15
C ARG A 140 -0.51 5.58 -8.80
N VAL A 141 -0.79 4.49 -8.09
CA VAL A 141 -1.66 3.42 -8.58
C VAL A 141 -3.06 3.96 -8.87
N LEU A 142 -3.65 4.75 -7.97
CA LEU A 142 -4.96 5.37 -8.20
C LEU A 142 -4.98 6.30 -9.43
N ILE A 143 -3.90 7.04 -9.67
CA ILE A 143 -3.74 7.86 -10.88
C ILE A 143 -3.67 6.98 -12.14
N LEU A 144 -2.98 5.84 -12.07
CA LEU A 144 -2.90 4.88 -13.18
C LEU A 144 -4.23 4.18 -13.48
N LEU A 145 -5.03 3.91 -12.44
CA LEU A 145 -6.36 3.32 -12.55
C LEU A 145 -7.37 4.31 -13.14
N GLY A 146 -7.22 5.62 -12.86
CA GLY A 146 -8.07 6.67 -13.41
C GLY A 146 -9.44 6.72 -12.75
N THR A 147 -10.50 6.87 -13.56
CA THR A 147 -11.88 6.92 -13.06
C THR A 147 -12.40 5.52 -12.74
N PRO A 148 -12.98 5.29 -11.55
CA PRO A 148 -13.61 4.01 -11.21
C PRO A 148 -14.90 3.79 -11.99
N ASP A 149 -15.26 2.51 -12.18
CA ASP A 149 -16.51 2.09 -12.82
C ASP A 149 -17.68 2.12 -11.83
N LEU A 150 -17.39 1.93 -10.55
CA LEU A 150 -18.39 1.93 -9.48
C LEU A 150 -17.78 2.55 -8.22
N ILE A 151 -18.55 3.41 -7.56
CA ILE A 151 -18.22 3.94 -6.23
C ILE A 151 -19.46 3.73 -5.37
N THR A 152 -19.32 2.97 -4.29
CA THR A 152 -20.39 2.69 -3.33
C THR A 152 -20.02 3.12 -1.92
N GLN A 153 -21.02 3.42 -1.12
CA GLN A 153 -20.88 3.74 0.29
C GLN A 153 -22.02 3.09 1.06
N TYR A 154 -21.69 2.39 2.12
CA TYR A 154 -22.67 1.82 3.03
C TYR A 154 -22.97 2.81 4.17
N TYR A 155 -24.24 3.21 4.30
CA TYR A 155 -24.68 4.15 5.32
C TYR A 155 -26.10 3.85 5.80
N LEU A 156 -26.29 3.73 7.12
CA LEU A 156 -27.59 3.42 7.75
C LEU A 156 -28.32 2.25 7.08
N GLU A 157 -27.61 1.13 6.91
CA GLU A 157 -28.15 -0.10 6.30
C GLU A 157 -28.57 0.02 4.84
N ARG A 158 -28.09 1.06 4.15
CA ARG A 158 -28.36 1.26 2.72
C ARG A 158 -27.08 1.50 1.95
N ASP A 159 -27.07 0.96 0.73
CA ASP A 159 -26.04 1.23 -0.25
C ASP A 159 -26.38 2.50 -1.03
N PHE A 160 -25.41 3.39 -1.10
CA PHE A 160 -25.45 4.57 -1.95
C PHE A 160 -24.36 4.44 -3.01
N TYR A 161 -24.62 4.94 -4.22
CA TYR A 161 -23.59 5.06 -5.25
C TYR A 161 -23.35 6.51 -5.62
N LEU A 162 -22.09 6.81 -5.94
CA LEU A 162 -21.71 8.12 -6.46
C LEU A 162 -21.71 8.05 -7.99
N PRO A 163 -22.51 8.89 -8.68
CA PRO A 163 -22.43 9.00 -10.13
C PRO A 163 -21.02 9.39 -10.58
N ILE A 164 -20.43 8.61 -11.47
CA ILE A 164 -19.04 8.76 -11.94
C ILE A 164 -18.81 10.14 -12.55
N GLU A 165 -19.82 10.74 -13.18
CA GLU A 165 -19.78 12.10 -13.74
C GLU A 165 -19.43 13.18 -12.70
N LYS A 166 -19.73 12.94 -11.42
CA LYS A 166 -19.43 13.87 -10.32
C LYS A 166 -18.07 13.62 -9.68
N PHE A 167 -17.43 12.49 -9.99
CA PHE A 167 -16.12 12.15 -9.44
C PHE A 167 -15.05 13.08 -10.03
N LYS A 168 -14.31 13.76 -9.15
CA LYS A 168 -13.21 14.67 -9.53
C LYS A 168 -11.86 14.19 -9.01
N SER A 169 -11.77 13.90 -7.72
CA SER A 169 -10.53 13.41 -7.10
C SER A 169 -10.80 12.67 -5.78
N TRP A 170 -9.88 11.78 -5.43
CA TRP A 170 -9.91 11.03 -4.17
C TRP A 170 -9.65 11.91 -2.95
N GLU A 171 -8.82 12.95 -3.09
CA GLU A 171 -8.44 13.86 -1.99
C GLU A 171 -9.61 14.69 -1.46
N ARG A 172 -10.58 15.03 -2.33
CA ARG A 172 -11.70 15.93 -2.00
C ARG A 172 -12.99 15.21 -1.63
N LEU A 173 -13.00 13.88 -1.64
CA LEU A 173 -14.18 13.14 -1.21
C LEU A 173 -14.38 13.38 0.29
N GLU A 174 -15.48 14.01 0.68
CA GLU A 174 -15.91 14.02 2.08
C GLU A 174 -16.57 12.66 2.38
N VAL A 175 -15.89 11.88 3.22
CA VAL A 175 -16.24 10.49 3.48
C VAL A 175 -16.68 10.37 4.94
N ILE A 176 -17.93 9.97 5.16
CA ILE A 176 -18.52 9.82 6.52
C ILE A 176 -18.20 8.42 7.10
N ASN A 177 -18.17 7.39 6.26
CA ASN A 177 -18.00 5.97 6.61
C ASN A 177 -17.10 5.27 5.58
N THR A 178 -17.07 3.94 5.50
CA THR A 178 -16.35 3.20 4.46
C THR A 178 -16.90 3.47 3.06
N VAL A 179 -16.01 3.80 2.13
CA VAL A 179 -16.31 3.92 0.69
C VAL A 179 -15.57 2.82 -0.05
N TYR A 180 -16.26 2.19 -1.00
CA TYR A 180 -15.69 1.23 -1.91
C TYR A 180 -15.67 1.81 -3.33
N ALA A 181 -14.60 1.51 -4.06
CA ALA A 181 -14.53 1.80 -5.48
C ALA A 181 -13.97 0.61 -6.24
N TYR A 182 -14.45 0.41 -7.46
CA TYR A 182 -14.12 -0.75 -8.26
C TYR A 182 -13.70 -0.36 -9.69
N TRP A 183 -12.69 -1.07 -10.20
CA TRP A 183 -12.22 -0.99 -11.59
C TRP A 183 -12.29 -2.39 -12.22
N SER A 184 -13.30 -2.60 -13.06
CA SER A 184 -13.56 -3.87 -13.76
C SER A 184 -12.42 -4.30 -14.67
N LYS A 185 -11.73 -3.33 -15.31
CA LYS A 185 -10.63 -3.61 -16.24
C LYS A 185 -9.45 -4.33 -15.60
N TYR A 186 -9.14 -3.99 -14.34
CA TYR A 186 -7.99 -4.53 -13.61
C TYR A 186 -8.41 -5.47 -12.48
N ASP A 187 -9.72 -5.60 -12.24
CA ASP A 187 -10.31 -6.28 -11.09
C ASP A 187 -9.72 -5.79 -9.75
N VAL A 188 -9.67 -4.46 -9.59
CA VAL A 188 -9.11 -3.81 -8.40
C VAL A 188 -10.23 -3.18 -7.59
N TRP A 189 -10.20 -3.42 -6.30
CA TRP A 189 -11.00 -2.74 -5.29
C TRP A 189 -10.17 -1.73 -4.53
N LEU A 190 -10.78 -0.59 -4.23
CA LEU A 190 -10.30 0.38 -3.26
C LEU A 190 -11.31 0.47 -2.14
N GLN A 191 -10.85 0.30 -0.91
CA GLN A 191 -11.60 0.58 0.31
C GLN A 191 -10.99 1.81 0.99
N ILE A 192 -11.83 2.79 1.32
CA ILE A 192 -11.44 3.99 2.06
C ILE A 192 -12.19 4.01 3.38
N ASP A 193 -11.47 3.79 4.47
CA ASP A 193 -12.02 3.82 5.82
C ASP A 193 -11.66 5.12 6.54
N PRO A 194 -12.61 5.74 7.27
CA PRO A 194 -12.28 6.83 8.17
C PRO A 194 -11.44 6.28 9.33
N TYR A 195 -10.30 6.94 9.58
CA TYR A 195 -9.40 6.61 10.67
C TYR A 195 -9.35 7.77 11.69
N GLU A 196 -8.78 7.53 12.87
CA GLU A 196 -8.79 8.51 13.96
C GLU A 196 -8.27 9.90 13.54
N ARG A 197 -8.88 10.95 14.11
CA ARG A 197 -8.44 12.36 13.95
C ARG A 197 -8.47 12.87 12.51
N GLY A 198 -9.40 12.38 11.68
CA GLY A 198 -9.58 12.85 10.30
C GLY A 198 -8.58 12.24 9.30
N ARG A 199 -7.84 11.21 9.71
CA ARG A 199 -7.05 10.38 8.80
C ARG A 199 -7.95 9.42 8.04
N ARG A 200 -7.43 8.87 6.96
CA ARG A 200 -8.12 7.88 6.13
C ARG A 200 -7.17 6.75 5.80
N GLN A 201 -7.66 5.54 5.91
CA GLN A 201 -6.96 4.35 5.47
C GLN A 201 -7.44 4.00 4.06
N TYR A 202 -6.50 3.92 3.12
CA TYR A 202 -6.75 3.48 1.74
C TYR A 202 -6.22 2.08 1.61
N THR A 203 -7.08 1.14 1.24
CA THR A 203 -6.74 -0.27 1.07
C THR A 203 -7.07 -0.70 -0.35
N LEU A 204 -6.03 -1.03 -1.12
CA LEU A 204 -6.17 -1.62 -2.45
C LEU A 204 -6.18 -3.15 -2.33
N MET A 205 -7.12 -3.79 -3.00
CA MET A 205 -7.27 -5.25 -3.04
C MET A 205 -7.42 -5.69 -4.49
N ALA A 206 -6.64 -6.67 -4.92
CA ALA A 206 -6.74 -7.23 -6.27
C ALA A 206 -6.22 -8.66 -6.29
N PRO A 207 -6.52 -9.46 -7.33
CA PRO A 207 -5.89 -10.76 -7.50
C PRO A 207 -4.38 -10.67 -7.81
N ASN A 208 -3.92 -9.56 -8.40
CA ASN A 208 -2.50 -9.31 -8.67
C ASN A 208 -2.20 -7.80 -8.74
N LEU A 209 -1.56 -7.25 -7.71
CA LEU A 209 -1.19 -5.82 -7.66
C LEU A 209 0.19 -5.52 -8.25
N THR A 210 1.05 -6.54 -8.42
CA THR A 210 2.47 -6.36 -8.77
C THR A 210 2.71 -5.51 -10.04
N PRO A 211 1.99 -5.70 -11.17
CA PRO A 211 2.20 -4.89 -12.38
C PRO A 211 1.89 -3.41 -12.17
N LEU A 212 0.84 -3.11 -11.40
CA LEU A 212 0.44 -1.73 -11.10
C LEU A 212 1.44 -1.07 -10.16
N ILE A 213 1.89 -1.80 -9.15
CA ILE A 213 2.92 -1.34 -8.21
C ILE A 213 4.20 -1.03 -8.98
N ASN A 214 4.72 -1.96 -9.78
CA ASN A 214 5.95 -1.78 -10.55
C ASN A 214 5.90 -0.55 -11.49
N LYS A 215 4.74 -0.31 -12.12
CA LYS A 215 4.55 0.87 -12.96
C LYS A 215 4.50 2.16 -12.14
N SER A 216 3.90 2.11 -10.96
CA SER A 216 3.78 3.27 -10.05
C SER A 216 5.09 3.64 -9.38
N THR A 217 5.94 2.66 -9.09
CA THR A 217 7.21 2.82 -8.39
C THR A 217 8.38 3.13 -9.32
N TYR A 218 8.13 3.16 -10.63
CA TYR A 218 9.12 3.54 -11.62
C TYR A 218 9.74 4.91 -11.28
N ASP A 219 11.07 4.96 -11.36
CA ASP A 219 11.88 6.16 -11.09
C ASP A 219 11.66 6.73 -9.66
N LEU A 220 11.31 5.88 -8.69
CA LEU A 220 11.31 6.22 -7.27
C LEU A 220 12.61 5.80 -6.59
N ALA A 221 13.09 6.70 -5.73
CA ALA A 221 14.18 6.47 -4.83
C ALA A 221 13.87 7.06 -3.46
N VAL A 222 14.26 6.33 -2.42
CA VAL A 222 14.26 6.77 -1.03
C VAL A 222 15.69 7.12 -0.67
N MET A 223 15.92 8.34 -0.21
CA MET A 223 17.23 8.80 0.25
C MET A 223 17.13 9.17 1.71
N LEU A 224 17.99 8.52 2.49
CA LEU A 224 18.18 8.73 3.91
C LEU A 224 19.64 9.12 4.09
N SER A 225 19.91 10.43 4.20
CA SER A 225 21.24 10.89 4.55
C SER A 225 21.26 11.90 5.70
N GLY A 226 21.84 11.49 6.82
CA GLY A 226 21.82 12.23 8.08
C GLY A 226 20.42 12.73 8.45
N TYR A 227 20.21 14.04 8.38
CA TYR A 227 18.94 14.72 8.69
C TYR A 227 18.04 14.96 7.48
N GLN A 228 18.52 14.67 6.27
CA GLN A 228 17.75 14.83 5.04
C GLN A 228 17.14 13.50 4.65
N SER A 229 15.81 13.45 4.70
CA SER A 229 15.05 12.33 4.17
C SER A 229 14.15 12.80 3.04
N ARG A 230 14.17 12.07 1.93
CA ARG A 230 13.29 12.36 0.79
C ARG A 230 12.93 11.11 0.03
N VAL A 231 11.69 11.08 -0.45
CA VAL A 231 11.25 10.17 -1.51
C VAL A 231 11.16 10.98 -2.80
N GLY A 232 11.87 10.57 -3.84
CA GLY A 232 11.99 11.33 -5.07
C GLY A 232 12.68 10.55 -6.18
N LYS A 233 13.41 11.26 -7.04
CA LYS A 233 14.17 10.68 -8.15
C LYS A 233 15.67 10.73 -7.86
N ILE A 234 16.42 9.86 -8.51
CA ILE A 234 17.89 9.89 -8.43
C ILE A 234 18.43 10.91 -9.41
N SER A 235 19.12 11.90 -8.88
CA SER A 235 19.88 12.88 -9.65
C SER A 235 21.36 12.53 -9.60
N THR A 236 21.93 12.09 -10.72
CA THR A 236 23.38 11.95 -10.90
C THR A 236 23.91 13.05 -11.82
N GLN A 237 25.08 13.59 -11.47
CA GLN A 237 25.80 14.55 -12.30
C GLN A 237 26.70 13.88 -13.34
N PHE A 238 27.06 12.62 -13.11
CA PHE A 238 27.96 11.83 -13.93
C PHE A 238 27.25 10.59 -14.48
N SER A 239 27.68 10.17 -15.68
CA SER A 239 27.20 8.98 -16.39
C SER A 239 28.24 7.87 -16.37
N ILE A 240 27.83 6.63 -16.60
CA ILE A 240 28.73 5.46 -16.59
C ILE A 240 29.90 5.62 -17.60
N ASN A 241 29.64 6.26 -18.74
CA ASN A 241 30.65 6.51 -19.78
C ASN A 241 31.77 7.47 -19.36
N SER A 242 31.61 8.19 -18.24
CA SER A 242 32.63 9.11 -17.73
C SER A 242 33.72 8.41 -16.91
N PHE A 243 33.51 7.15 -16.54
CA PHE A 243 34.48 6.35 -15.79
C PHE A 243 35.52 5.69 -16.71
N SER A 244 36.64 5.22 -16.15
CA SER A 244 37.68 4.49 -16.90
C SER A 244 37.15 3.19 -17.54
N GLN A 245 37.83 2.70 -18.58
CA GLN A 245 37.42 1.49 -19.29
C GLN A 245 37.31 0.27 -18.35
N ASP A 246 38.26 0.10 -17.43
CA ASP A 246 38.23 -0.99 -16.44
C ASP A 246 36.95 -0.98 -15.58
N ILE A 247 36.47 0.22 -15.22
CA ILE A 247 35.24 0.39 -14.44
C ILE A 247 34.01 0.18 -15.32
N GLN A 248 34.05 0.56 -16.60
CA GLN A 248 32.98 0.27 -17.55
C GLN A 248 32.83 -1.23 -17.77
N ASP A 249 33.93 -1.96 -18.00
CA ASP A 249 33.93 -3.42 -18.15
C ASP A 249 33.41 -4.11 -16.87
N PHE A 250 33.76 -3.58 -15.70
CA PHE A 250 33.18 -4.04 -14.42
C PHE A 250 31.68 -3.75 -14.33
N THR A 251 31.25 -2.58 -14.78
CA THR A 251 29.83 -2.19 -14.79
C THR A 251 29.01 -3.10 -15.70
N ASP A 252 29.57 -3.51 -16.83
CA ASP A 252 28.95 -4.49 -17.73
C ASP A 252 28.79 -5.86 -17.06
N ASN A 253 29.80 -6.31 -16.31
CA ASN A 253 29.69 -7.53 -15.51
C ASN A 253 28.60 -7.44 -14.44
N VAL A 254 28.49 -6.29 -13.75
CA VAL A 254 27.40 -6.03 -12.80
C VAL A 254 26.04 -6.08 -13.51
N GLN A 255 25.91 -5.46 -14.68
CA GLN A 255 24.67 -5.48 -15.46
C GLN A 255 24.23 -6.91 -15.83
N GLN A 256 25.16 -7.76 -16.28
CA GLN A 256 24.86 -9.16 -16.58
C GLN A 256 24.46 -9.95 -15.33
N ALA A 257 25.13 -9.69 -14.20
CA ALA A 257 24.82 -10.35 -12.94
C ALA A 257 23.41 -9.98 -12.42
N VAL A 258 23.00 -8.71 -12.54
CA VAL A 258 21.66 -8.23 -12.15
C VAL A 258 20.54 -8.96 -12.91
N LEU A 259 20.78 -9.34 -14.17
CA LEU A 259 19.78 -10.04 -14.99
C LEU A 259 19.66 -11.53 -14.63
N THR A 260 20.75 -12.14 -14.20
CA THR A 260 20.85 -13.59 -13.97
C THR A 260 20.55 -14.01 -12.54
N GLN A 261 20.94 -13.20 -11.56
CA GLN A 261 20.81 -13.51 -10.14
C GLN A 261 19.58 -12.82 -9.54
N SER A 262 18.89 -13.49 -8.61
CA SER A 262 17.82 -12.87 -7.81
C SER A 262 18.36 -11.97 -6.72
N GLN A 263 19.55 -12.31 -6.20
CA GLN A 263 20.25 -11.55 -5.18
C GLN A 263 21.67 -11.31 -5.67
N LEU A 264 22.09 -10.04 -5.68
CA LEU A 264 23.43 -9.62 -6.09
C LEU A 264 23.98 -8.63 -5.08
N ALA A 265 25.19 -8.86 -4.59
CA ALA A 265 25.91 -7.93 -3.76
C ALA A 265 27.24 -7.50 -4.40
N VAL A 266 27.39 -6.19 -4.61
CA VAL A 266 28.55 -5.57 -5.22
C VAL A 266 29.26 -4.68 -4.21
N LEU A 267 30.56 -4.90 -4.02
CA LEU A 267 31.39 -4.09 -3.13
C LEU A 267 32.47 -3.34 -3.91
N VAL A 268 32.50 -2.02 -3.79
CA VAL A 268 33.53 -1.17 -4.39
C VAL A 268 34.40 -0.56 -3.30
N HIS A 269 35.72 -0.73 -3.42
CA HIS A 269 36.69 -0.18 -2.47
C HIS A 269 37.75 0.69 -3.14
N GLY A 270 38.42 1.55 -2.38
CA GLY A 270 39.51 2.40 -2.89
C GLY A 270 39.67 3.67 -2.07
N GLU A 271 40.66 4.50 -2.41
CA GLU A 271 40.93 5.74 -1.67
C GLU A 271 39.75 6.73 -1.75
N PRO A 272 39.55 7.62 -0.76
CA PRO A 272 38.59 8.72 -0.85
C PRO A 272 38.85 9.59 -2.10
N GLY A 273 37.78 10.07 -2.74
CA GLY A 273 37.88 10.91 -3.95
C GLY A 273 37.98 10.15 -5.29
N THR A 274 37.92 8.81 -5.27
CA THR A 274 37.93 7.96 -6.47
C THR A 274 36.56 7.79 -7.14
N GLY A 275 35.53 8.51 -6.69
CA GLY A 275 34.21 8.51 -7.34
C GLY A 275 33.31 7.30 -7.04
N LYS A 276 33.63 6.47 -6.04
CA LYS A 276 32.86 5.27 -5.67
C LYS A 276 31.36 5.53 -5.47
N THR A 277 31.01 6.55 -4.68
CA THR A 277 29.61 6.92 -4.41
C THR A 277 28.90 7.48 -5.64
N VAL A 278 29.64 8.16 -6.52
CA VAL A 278 29.08 8.68 -7.77
C VAL A 278 28.79 7.53 -8.73
N TRP A 279 29.67 6.53 -8.78
CA TRP A 279 29.50 5.33 -9.59
C TRP A 279 28.26 4.53 -9.16
N THR A 280 28.06 4.28 -7.86
CA THR A 280 26.87 3.52 -7.40
C THR A 280 25.57 4.24 -7.75
N GLN A 281 25.54 5.57 -7.63
CA GLN A 281 24.38 6.36 -8.05
C GLN A 281 24.18 6.33 -9.57
N ALA A 282 25.25 6.37 -10.37
CA ALA A 282 25.19 6.29 -11.83
C ALA A 282 24.65 4.93 -12.28
N VAL A 283 25.16 3.83 -11.73
CA VAL A 283 24.66 2.47 -11.97
C VAL A 283 23.19 2.35 -11.57
N ALA A 284 22.80 2.88 -10.41
CA ALA A 284 21.42 2.84 -9.97
C ALA A 284 20.47 3.56 -10.95
N LYS A 285 20.86 4.74 -11.43
CA LYS A 285 20.03 5.54 -12.34
C LYS A 285 20.02 5.00 -13.78
N GLU A 286 21.15 4.59 -14.32
CA GLU A 286 21.29 4.23 -15.75
C GLU A 286 20.99 2.75 -16.02
N ILE A 287 21.20 1.87 -15.03
CA ILE A 287 20.98 0.42 -15.19
C ILE A 287 19.77 -0.05 -14.39
N LEU A 288 19.72 0.24 -13.08
CA LEU A 288 18.72 -0.38 -12.20
C LEU A 288 17.32 0.25 -12.34
N VAL A 289 17.22 1.58 -12.44
CA VAL A 289 15.92 2.27 -12.63
C VAL A 289 15.21 1.83 -13.92
N PRO A 290 15.87 1.72 -15.09
CA PRO A 290 15.25 1.17 -16.29
C PRO A 290 14.76 -0.28 -16.15
N LEU A 291 15.42 -1.07 -15.31
CA LEU A 291 14.98 -2.44 -14.96
C LEU A 291 13.83 -2.47 -13.93
N GLY A 292 13.39 -1.31 -13.45
CA GLY A 292 12.28 -1.16 -12.52
C GLY A 292 12.64 -1.35 -11.05
N TYR A 293 13.91 -1.21 -10.68
CA TYR A 293 14.32 -1.25 -9.28
C TYR A 293 13.96 0.04 -8.56
N VAL A 294 13.40 -0.10 -7.36
CA VAL A 294 13.27 1.00 -6.40
C VAL A 294 14.55 1.12 -5.61
N ILE A 295 15.14 2.31 -5.59
CA ILE A 295 16.47 2.50 -5.01
C ILE A 295 16.37 3.08 -3.60
N PHE A 296 17.08 2.50 -2.66
CA PHE A 296 17.17 2.92 -1.27
C PHE A 296 18.61 3.31 -0.99
N ILE A 297 18.88 4.58 -0.79
CA ILE A 297 20.19 5.08 -0.34
C ILE A 297 20.10 5.24 1.17
N LEU A 298 20.78 4.36 1.90
CA LEU A 298 20.67 4.24 3.35
C LEU A 298 21.98 4.64 4.04
N ASP A 299 21.88 5.60 4.97
CA ASP A 299 22.95 5.96 5.89
C ASP A 299 22.97 5.08 7.16
N HIS A 300 23.97 5.33 8.01
CA HIS A 300 24.38 4.47 9.12
C HIS A 300 23.29 4.09 10.14
N ASP A 301 22.35 4.99 10.45
CA ASP A 301 21.32 4.73 11.47
C ASP A 301 20.03 4.18 10.87
N ALA A 302 19.82 4.40 9.58
CA ALA A 302 18.65 3.91 8.87
C ALA A 302 18.69 2.39 8.68
N ILE A 303 19.88 1.84 8.46
CA ILE A 303 20.02 0.45 8.05
C ILE A 303 19.58 -0.55 9.12
N SER A 304 19.78 -0.26 10.41
CA SER A 304 19.46 -1.21 11.50
C SER A 304 17.99 -1.54 11.62
N ASN A 305 17.12 -0.64 11.13
CA ASN A 305 15.67 -0.79 11.19
C ASN A 305 15.07 -1.00 9.79
N PHE A 306 15.91 -1.08 8.75
CA PHE A 306 15.42 -1.20 7.38
C PHE A 306 14.91 -2.61 7.12
N VAL A 307 13.64 -2.71 6.77
CA VAL A 307 13.04 -3.92 6.25
C VAL A 307 12.60 -3.66 4.80
N PRO A 308 13.05 -4.47 3.83
CA PRO A 308 12.58 -4.35 2.45
C PRO A 308 11.04 -4.43 2.39
N PRO A 309 10.35 -3.46 1.76
CA PRO A 309 8.89 -3.51 1.67
C PRO A 309 8.44 -4.73 0.84
N SER A 310 7.56 -5.57 1.40
CA SER A 310 7.13 -6.83 0.76
C SER A 310 6.38 -6.65 -0.56
N TYR A 311 5.73 -5.50 -0.73
CA TYR A 311 4.98 -5.18 -1.95
C TYR A 311 5.87 -4.82 -3.16
N LEU A 312 7.17 -4.59 -2.96
CA LEU A 312 8.11 -4.25 -4.03
C LEU A 312 8.79 -5.51 -4.58
N GLU A 313 8.74 -5.71 -5.90
CA GLU A 313 9.40 -6.86 -6.55
C GLU A 313 10.92 -6.64 -6.71
N ARG A 314 11.37 -5.41 -7.01
CA ARG A 314 12.77 -5.13 -7.34
C ARG A 314 13.30 -4.00 -6.47
N ILE A 315 14.27 -4.32 -5.63
CA ILE A 315 14.81 -3.42 -4.62
C ILE A 315 16.31 -3.31 -4.79
N CYS A 316 16.83 -2.09 -4.84
CA CYS A 316 18.26 -1.84 -4.74
C CYS A 316 18.57 -1.10 -3.45
N ILE A 317 19.55 -1.59 -2.69
CA ILE A 317 20.04 -0.94 -1.49
C ILE A 317 21.46 -0.43 -1.77
N ILE A 318 21.66 0.89 -1.64
CA ILE A 318 22.96 1.52 -1.73
C ILE A 318 23.42 1.86 -0.31
N ILE A 319 24.56 1.30 0.08
CA ILE A 319 25.21 1.53 1.37
C ILE A 319 26.53 2.25 1.12
N ASN A 320 26.63 3.48 1.63
CA ASN A 320 27.87 4.24 1.57
C ASN A 320 28.71 3.98 2.82
N GLU A 321 30.04 3.94 2.64
CA GLU A 321 31.00 3.76 3.75
C GLU A 321 30.67 2.54 4.63
N ALA A 322 30.49 1.38 3.97
CA ALA A 322 30.18 0.12 4.62
C ALA A 322 31.24 -0.30 5.67
N ASP A 323 32.47 0.19 5.55
CA ASP A 323 33.56 0.02 6.53
C ASP A 323 33.27 0.71 7.88
N ASN A 324 32.43 1.75 7.90
CA ASN A 324 31.95 2.36 9.13
C ASN A 324 30.76 1.58 9.75
N LEU A 325 30.07 0.76 8.95
CA LEU A 325 28.85 0.04 9.34
C LEU A 325 29.08 -1.38 9.79
N ALA A 326 29.89 -2.11 9.04
CA ALA A 326 30.14 -3.53 9.22
C ALA A 326 31.53 -3.75 9.81
N GLN A 327 31.81 -3.08 10.94
CA GLN A 327 33.08 -3.25 11.65
C GLN A 327 33.20 -4.67 12.22
N ASN A 328 34.43 -5.14 12.33
CA ASN A 328 34.74 -6.47 12.85
C ASN A 328 34.12 -6.67 14.25
N ARG A 329 33.29 -7.71 14.39
CA ARG A 329 32.57 -8.08 15.63
C ARG A 329 33.49 -8.29 16.84
N ALA A 330 34.79 -8.51 16.63
CA ALA A 330 35.77 -8.64 17.70
C ALA A 330 36.15 -7.31 18.38
N SER A 331 35.80 -6.15 17.80
CA SER A 331 36.02 -4.84 18.41
C SER A 331 34.92 -4.51 19.42
N GLU A 332 35.28 -3.99 20.61
CA GLU A 332 34.34 -3.66 21.70
C GLU A 332 33.19 -2.74 21.25
N VAL A 333 33.42 -1.86 20.27
CA VAL A 333 32.41 -0.95 19.71
C VAL A 333 31.34 -1.69 18.89
N ALA A 334 31.69 -2.79 18.22
CA ALA A 334 30.78 -3.57 17.40
C ALA A 334 29.85 -4.48 18.23
N GLN A 335 30.22 -4.81 19.47
CA GLN A 335 29.39 -5.63 20.37
C GLN A 335 28.11 -4.91 20.84
N TYR A 336 28.10 -3.57 20.79
CA TYR A 336 26.94 -2.76 21.19
C TYR A 336 26.03 -2.37 20.01
N SER A 337 26.32 -2.82 18.79
CA SER A 337 25.56 -2.42 17.59
C SER A 337 25.09 -3.61 16.76
N ASN A 338 23.76 -3.74 16.62
CA ASN A 338 23.13 -4.77 15.78
C ASN A 338 23.27 -4.49 14.26
N LYS A 339 23.97 -3.42 13.86
CA LYS A 339 24.08 -2.97 12.46
C LYS A 339 24.77 -4.00 11.56
N THR A 340 25.91 -4.54 12.00
CA THR A 340 26.66 -5.56 11.24
C THR A 340 25.85 -6.85 11.07
N GLU A 341 25.10 -7.26 12.09
CA GLU A 341 24.23 -8.43 12.00
C GLU A 341 23.06 -8.21 11.05
N HIS A 342 22.44 -7.03 11.08
CA HIS A 342 21.34 -6.69 10.19
C HIS A 342 21.77 -6.66 8.72
N ILE A 343 22.90 -6.04 8.40
CA ILE A 343 23.45 -6.03 7.03
C ILE A 343 23.76 -7.45 6.57
N LEU A 344 24.37 -8.26 7.43
CA LEU A 344 24.64 -9.66 7.14
C LEU A 344 23.35 -10.46 6.90
N SER A 345 22.28 -10.16 7.62
CA SER A 345 20.99 -10.81 7.45
C SER A 345 20.27 -10.36 6.18
N LEU A 346 20.46 -9.10 5.74
CA LEU A 346 20.04 -8.62 4.42
C LEU A 346 20.83 -9.28 3.29
N LEU A 347 22.13 -9.54 3.49
CA LEU A 347 22.99 -10.26 2.53
C LEU A 347 22.73 -11.77 2.50
N ASP A 348 22.42 -12.38 3.63
CA ASP A 348 22.05 -13.80 3.71
C ASP A 348 20.62 -14.06 3.23
N GLY A 349 19.80 -13.01 3.23
CA GLY A 349 18.44 -13.08 2.77
C GLY A 349 17.41 -13.56 3.80
N THR A 350 17.84 -13.78 5.03
CA THR A 350 16.97 -14.33 6.07
C THR A 350 15.85 -13.37 6.47
N LEU A 351 16.11 -12.06 6.45
CA LEU A 351 15.12 -11.03 6.80
C LEU A 351 14.03 -10.84 5.75
N TYR A 352 14.29 -11.11 4.47
CA TYR A 352 13.24 -10.99 3.45
C TYR A 352 12.23 -12.14 3.57
N GLN A 353 12.70 -13.36 3.87
CA GLN A 353 11.86 -14.55 3.81
C GLN A 353 10.78 -14.52 4.89
N SER A 354 11.08 -13.98 6.07
CA SER A 354 10.11 -13.87 7.17
C SER A 354 8.98 -12.86 6.89
N VAL A 355 9.24 -11.80 6.13
CA VAL A 355 8.26 -10.70 5.90
C VAL A 355 7.27 -11.05 4.79
N ILE A 356 7.70 -11.89 3.83
CA ILE A 356 6.85 -12.41 2.76
C ILE A 356 5.71 -13.28 3.34
N ASP A 357 5.99 -14.04 4.40
CA ASP A 357 4.99 -14.93 5.02
C ASP A 357 3.86 -14.15 5.73
N ASP A 358 4.18 -13.05 6.42
CA ASP A 358 3.21 -12.27 7.20
C ASP A 358 2.29 -11.37 6.35
N SER A 359 2.75 -10.92 5.18
CA SER A 359 2.05 -9.91 4.38
C SER A 359 1.14 -10.48 3.28
N GLY A 360 1.08 -11.81 3.10
CA GLY A 360 0.22 -12.48 2.12
C GLY A 360 0.63 -12.29 0.64
N LEU A 361 1.46 -11.29 0.35
CA LEU A 361 2.05 -10.99 -0.96
C LEU A 361 3.22 -11.95 -1.26
N GLN A 362 2.95 -13.03 -1.98
CA GLN A 362 3.99 -13.99 -2.41
C GLN A 362 4.73 -13.52 -3.67
N ILE A 363 5.48 -12.42 -3.55
CA ILE A 363 6.27 -11.88 -4.66
C ILE A 363 7.71 -12.40 -4.56
N GLN A 364 8.25 -12.95 -5.64
CA GLN A 364 9.69 -13.23 -5.74
C GLN A 364 10.46 -11.92 -5.86
N GLN A 365 10.99 -11.45 -4.73
CA GLN A 365 11.77 -10.21 -4.70
C GLN A 365 13.17 -10.42 -5.27
N LYS A 366 13.64 -9.45 -6.09
CA LYS A 366 15.02 -9.33 -6.52
C LYS A 366 15.72 -8.22 -5.74
N LEU A 367 16.85 -8.54 -5.12
CA LEU A 367 17.62 -7.63 -4.29
C LEU A 367 19.00 -7.37 -4.90
N VAL A 368 19.33 -6.10 -5.12
CA VAL A 368 20.68 -5.68 -5.52
C VAL A 368 21.27 -4.78 -4.45
N MET A 369 22.37 -5.19 -3.83
CA MET A 369 23.08 -4.39 -2.84
C MET A 369 24.35 -3.79 -3.46
N LEU A 370 24.46 -2.47 -3.47
CA LEU A 370 25.64 -1.73 -3.91
C LEU A 370 26.31 -1.11 -2.69
N MET A 371 27.51 -1.57 -2.36
CA MET A 371 28.26 -1.12 -1.19
C MET A 371 29.53 -0.38 -1.62
N THR A 372 29.86 0.70 -0.92
CA THR A 372 31.16 1.36 -1.07
C THR A 372 31.92 1.32 0.25
N CYS A 373 33.23 1.13 0.22
CA CYS A 373 34.09 1.24 1.39
C CYS A 373 35.41 1.94 1.04
N ASN A 374 36.08 2.53 2.03
CA ASN A 374 37.42 3.09 1.80
C ASN A 374 38.49 2.03 1.99
N THR A 375 38.40 1.24 3.07
CA THR A 375 39.32 0.13 3.32
C THR A 375 38.57 -1.18 3.61
N THR A 376 39.07 -2.27 3.03
CA THR A 376 38.50 -3.61 3.19
C THR A 376 38.91 -4.26 4.51
N GLU A 377 40.04 -3.84 5.09
CA GLU A 377 40.58 -4.36 6.35
C GLU A 377 39.66 -4.12 7.57
N ARG A 378 38.86 -3.05 7.52
CA ARG A 378 37.92 -2.69 8.60
C ARG A 378 36.63 -3.50 8.58
N LEU A 379 36.33 -4.12 7.44
CA LEU A 379 35.10 -4.89 7.27
C LEU A 379 35.17 -6.21 8.03
N ASP A 380 34.02 -6.66 8.52
CA ASP A 380 33.89 -7.99 9.09
C ASP A 380 34.26 -9.06 8.04
N PRO A 381 35.19 -9.99 8.34
CA PRO A 381 35.58 -11.04 7.41
C PRO A 381 34.41 -11.91 6.92
N ALA A 382 33.32 -11.97 7.68
CA ALA A 382 32.12 -12.69 7.32
C ALA A 382 31.37 -12.02 6.15
N MET A 383 31.50 -10.71 5.93
CA MET A 383 30.93 -10.00 4.77
C MET A 383 31.59 -10.43 3.47
N LEU A 384 32.91 -10.63 3.49
CA LEU A 384 33.71 -10.97 2.31
C LEU A 384 33.62 -12.44 1.90
N ARG A 385 32.79 -13.24 2.58
CA ARG A 385 32.60 -14.65 2.24
C ARG A 385 31.84 -14.78 0.91
N LYS A 386 32.24 -15.77 0.11
CA LYS A 386 31.58 -16.13 -1.15
C LYS A 386 30.10 -16.42 -0.89
N GLY A 387 29.21 -15.77 -1.65
CA GLY A 387 27.76 -15.84 -1.50
C GLY A 387 27.14 -14.66 -0.73
N ARG A 388 27.95 -13.77 -0.13
CA ARG A 388 27.50 -12.50 0.46
C ARG A 388 27.98 -11.28 -0.31
N VAL A 389 29.16 -11.35 -0.91
CA VAL A 389 29.65 -10.40 -1.90
C VAL A 389 29.99 -11.21 -3.15
N ASP A 390 29.34 -10.88 -4.25
CA ASP A 390 29.47 -11.61 -5.52
C ASP A 390 30.52 -10.95 -6.42
N LEU A 391 30.52 -9.61 -6.45
CA LEU A 391 31.41 -8.82 -7.29
C LEU A 391 32.14 -7.79 -6.44
N MET A 392 33.45 -7.66 -6.68
CA MET A 392 34.30 -6.71 -5.97
C MET A 392 35.25 -6.02 -6.95
N CYS A 393 35.42 -4.71 -6.80
CA CYS A 393 36.31 -3.92 -7.64
C CYS A 393 37.04 -2.85 -6.82
N GLU A 394 38.32 -2.64 -7.15
CA GLU A 394 39.16 -1.59 -6.59
C GLU A 394 39.18 -0.36 -7.51
N PHE A 395 38.88 0.81 -6.95
CA PHE A 395 38.87 2.08 -7.64
C PHE A 395 40.19 2.81 -7.35
N ASN A 396 41.09 2.81 -8.33
CA ASN A 396 42.43 3.40 -8.21
C ASN A 396 42.55 4.81 -8.81
N TYR A 397 41.60 5.21 -9.67
CA TYR A 397 41.65 6.50 -10.34
C TYR A 397 40.96 7.59 -9.51
N LYS A 398 41.69 8.66 -9.17
CA LYS A 398 41.12 9.86 -8.56
C LYS A 398 40.49 10.74 -9.64
N TYR A 399 39.21 11.03 -9.48
CA TYR A 399 38.48 11.97 -10.35
C TYR A 399 38.59 13.41 -9.83
N VAL A 400 39.18 13.60 -8.64
CA VAL A 400 39.43 14.89 -7.97
C VAL A 400 40.92 15.11 -7.78
#